data_AF-A0A432W085-F1
#
_entry.id   AF-A0A432W085-F1
#
_cell.length_a   1.000
_cell.length_b   1.000
_cell.length_c   1.000
_cell.angle_alpha   90.00
_cell.angle_beta   90.00
_cell.angle_gamma   90.00
#
_symmetry.space_group_name_H-M   'P 1'
#
loop_
_entity.id
_entity.type
_entity.pdbx_description
1 polymer ?
#
loop_
_entity_poly.entity_id
_entity_poly.type
_entity_poly.pdbx_seq_one_letter_code
_entity_poly.pdbx_strand_id
1 'polypeptide(L)'
;MSKHTTPPQKFTQGWLTQLDGRTGVAQVMRERYTALTNDLGGAASLSYQERLLVERVLWLEYWIAQQEQGLANGGDVDMGRYTQAVNSVQGLVMKLGLQRRAKDTPDLASFLRERATA
;
A
#
# COMPACT_ATOMS: atom_id res chain seq x y z
N MET A 1 -6.50 -10.95 -19.32
CA MET A 1 -7.22 -10.71 -18.06
C MET A 1 -7.66 -9.26 -18.04
N SER A 2 -8.94 -8.99 -17.83
CA SER A 2 -9.48 -7.63 -17.70
C SER A 2 -8.81 -6.93 -16.53
N LYS A 3 -8.11 -5.83 -16.78
CA LYS A 3 -7.50 -5.02 -15.72
C LYS A 3 -8.60 -4.21 -15.03
N HIS A 4 -8.64 -4.25 -13.70
CA HIS A 4 -9.64 -3.54 -12.92
C HIS A 4 -9.35 -2.03 -12.91
N THR A 5 -10.37 -1.19 -12.99
CA THR A 5 -10.19 0.27 -12.91
C THR A 5 -10.02 0.77 -11.47
N THR A 6 -10.60 0.03 -10.52
CA THR A 6 -10.58 0.29 -9.07
C THR A 6 -10.18 -0.97 -8.29
N PRO A 7 -9.76 -0.85 -7.02
CA PRO A 7 -9.60 -1.98 -6.13
C PRO A 7 -10.85 -2.88 -6.08
N PRO A 8 -10.70 -4.20 -5.91
CA PRO A 8 -11.83 -5.13 -5.91
C PRO A 8 -12.69 -4.98 -4.65
N GLN A 9 -13.99 -5.23 -4.74
CA GLN A 9 -14.89 -5.17 -3.58
C GLN A 9 -14.58 -6.20 -2.48
N LYS A 10 -14.00 -7.33 -2.85
CA LYS A 10 -13.49 -8.34 -1.91
C LYS A 10 -11.98 -8.38 -2.04
N PHE A 11 -11.28 -8.33 -0.92
CA PHE A 11 -9.83 -8.40 -0.95
C PHE A 11 -9.35 -9.69 -1.60
N THR A 12 -8.38 -9.56 -2.50
CA THR A 12 -7.57 -10.65 -3.04
C THR A 12 -6.11 -10.21 -3.03
N GLN A 13 -5.18 -11.10 -2.71
CA GLN A 13 -3.76 -10.76 -2.75
C GLN A 13 -3.31 -10.55 -4.20
N GLY A 14 -2.42 -9.58 -4.43
CA GLY A 14 -1.93 -9.18 -5.75
C GLY A 14 -2.88 -8.25 -6.50
N TRP A 15 -3.99 -7.81 -5.89
CA TRP A 15 -5.00 -6.94 -6.53
C TRP A 15 -4.39 -5.68 -7.16
N LEU A 16 -3.34 -5.12 -6.55
CA LEU A 16 -2.67 -3.91 -7.02
C LEU A 16 -2.06 -4.08 -8.42
N THR A 17 -1.53 -5.26 -8.72
CA THR A 17 -0.94 -5.58 -10.03
C THR A 17 -1.99 -5.78 -11.12
N GLN A 18 -3.23 -6.09 -10.71
CA GLN A 18 -4.37 -6.31 -11.59
C GLN A 18 -5.06 -5.00 -12.00
N LEU A 19 -4.69 -3.86 -11.41
CA LEU A 19 -5.23 -2.57 -11.80
C LEU A 19 -4.74 -2.12 -13.18
N ASP A 20 -5.63 -1.46 -13.93
CA ASP A 20 -5.26 -0.77 -15.15
C ASP A 20 -4.40 0.44 -14.82
N GLY A 21 -3.10 0.36 -15.12
CA GLY A 21 -2.12 1.40 -14.82
C GLY A 21 -2.37 2.77 -15.46
N ARG A 22 -3.34 2.86 -16.38
CA ARG A 22 -3.75 4.12 -17.00
C ARG A 22 -4.75 4.90 -16.14
N THR A 23 -5.36 4.29 -15.13
CA THR A 23 -6.31 4.99 -14.25
C THR A 23 -5.57 5.77 -13.17
N GLY A 24 -6.11 6.94 -12.79
CA GLY A 24 -5.57 7.72 -11.68
C GLY A 24 -5.55 6.93 -10.37
N VAL A 25 -6.57 6.08 -10.13
CA VAL A 25 -6.63 5.18 -8.97
C VAL A 25 -5.43 4.23 -8.94
N ALA A 26 -5.07 3.64 -10.09
CA ALA A 26 -3.91 2.74 -10.15
C ALA A 26 -2.59 3.46 -9.91
N GLN A 27 -2.45 4.70 -10.39
CA GLN A 27 -1.27 5.53 -10.16
C GLN A 27 -1.12 5.85 -8.67
N VAL A 28 -2.17 6.41 -8.05
CA VAL A 28 -2.18 6.76 -6.63
C VAL A 28 -1.90 5.54 -5.74
N MET A 29 -2.53 4.39 -6.02
CA MET A 29 -2.31 3.19 -5.21
C MET A 29 -0.88 2.64 -5.33
N ARG A 30 -0.25 2.75 -6.50
CA ARG A 30 1.16 2.38 -6.67
C ARG A 30 2.10 3.35 -5.96
N GLU A 31 1.82 4.64 -6.04
CA GLU A 31 2.59 5.66 -5.31
C GLU A 31 2.54 5.43 -3.80
N ARG A 32 1.34 5.16 -3.25
CA ARG A 32 1.17 4.83 -1.83
C ARG A 32 1.86 3.52 -1.45
N TYR A 33 1.78 2.49 -2.30
CA TYR A 33 2.54 1.26 -2.10
C TYR A 33 4.05 1.53 -2.04
N THR A 34 4.58 2.32 -2.99
CA THR A 34 5.99 2.70 -3.00
C THR A 34 6.37 3.50 -1.76
N ALA A 35 5.57 4.49 -1.35
CA ALA A 35 5.82 5.28 -0.15
C ALA A 35 5.86 4.41 1.11
N LEU A 36 4.82 3.58 1.32
CA LEU A 36 4.72 2.72 2.49
C LEU A 36 5.83 1.67 2.53
N THR A 37 6.16 1.06 1.39
CA THR A 37 7.26 0.07 1.35
C THR A 37 8.64 0.71 1.50
N ASN A 38 8.86 1.93 1.00
CA ASN A 38 10.11 2.67 1.20
C ASN A 38 10.33 3.03 2.67
N ASP A 39 9.28 3.46 3.37
CA ASP A 39 9.34 3.71 4.81
C ASP A 39 9.69 2.44 5.60
N LEU A 40 9.44 1.26 5.02
CA LEU A 40 9.77 -0.03 5.61
C LEU A 40 11.10 -0.62 5.12
N GLY A 41 11.97 0.17 4.49
CA GLY A 41 13.29 -0.28 4.00
C GLY A 41 13.32 -0.70 2.52
N GLY A 42 12.19 -0.55 1.82
CA GLY A 42 12.02 -0.89 0.40
C GLY A 42 11.32 -2.23 0.18
N ALA A 43 10.57 -2.35 -0.91
CA ALA A 43 9.75 -3.53 -1.17
C ALA A 43 10.52 -4.87 -1.23
N ALA A 44 11.80 -4.83 -1.61
CA ALA A 44 12.67 -6.00 -1.71
C ALA A 44 13.12 -6.55 -0.35
N SER A 45 13.20 -5.70 0.68
CA SER A 45 13.61 -6.12 2.03
C SER A 45 12.44 -6.64 2.88
N LEU A 46 11.20 -6.51 2.38
CA LEU A 46 10.01 -6.95 3.10
C LEU A 46 9.90 -8.47 3.13
N SER A 47 9.52 -8.99 4.28
CA SER A 47 9.00 -10.35 4.43
C SER A 47 7.69 -10.53 3.67
N TYR A 48 7.29 -11.78 3.50
CA TYR A 48 5.97 -12.09 2.94
C TYR A 48 4.84 -11.48 3.76
N GLN A 49 4.93 -11.55 5.10
CA GLN A 49 3.93 -11.02 6.02
C GLN A 49 3.79 -9.51 5.85
N GLU A 50 4.90 -8.78 5.78
CA GLU A 50 4.85 -7.33 5.61
C GLU A 50 4.25 -6.95 4.26
N ARG A 51 4.59 -7.65 3.16
CA ARG A 51 3.95 -7.42 1.86
C ARG A 51 2.43 -7.65 1.91
N LEU A 52 1.99 -8.72 2.57
CA LEU A 52 0.58 -9.02 2.78
C LEU A 52 -0.13 -7.89 3.56
N LEU A 53 0.49 -7.40 4.63
CA LEU A 53 -0.06 -6.32 5.46
C LEU A 53 -0.12 -5.00 4.68
N VAL A 54 0.92 -4.65 3.92
CA VAL A 54 0.96 -3.46 3.06
C VAL A 54 -0.20 -3.46 2.05
N GLU A 55 -0.40 -4.56 1.32
CA GLU A 55 -1.51 -4.66 0.37
C GLU A 55 -2.89 -4.56 1.06
N ARG A 56 -3.00 -5.08 2.29
CA ARG A 56 -4.23 -5.00 3.08
C ARG A 56 -4.54 -3.58 3.52
N VAL A 57 -3.51 -2.85 3.98
CA VAL A 57 -3.61 -1.46 4.39
C VAL A 57 -4.13 -0.62 3.24
N LEU A 58 -3.54 -0.72 2.06
CA LEU A 58 -3.96 0.06 0.87
C LEU A 58 -5.39 -0.26 0.44
N TRP A 59 -5.79 -1.53 0.51
CA TRP A 59 -7.15 -1.94 0.15
C TRP A 59 -8.19 -1.35 1.12
N LEU A 60 -7.92 -1.39 2.42
CA LEU A 60 -8.80 -0.79 3.43
C LEU A 60 -8.80 0.74 3.35
N GLU A 61 -7.64 1.36 3.12
CA GLU A 61 -7.51 2.80 2.96
C GLU A 61 -8.35 3.30 1.78
N TYR A 62 -8.35 2.60 0.65
CA TYR A 62 -9.23 2.92 -0.46
C TYR A 62 -10.70 2.81 -0.06
N TRP A 63 -11.10 1.73 0.63
CA TRP A 63 -12.48 1.55 1.07
C TRP A 63 -12.93 2.68 2.02
N ILE A 64 -12.08 3.07 2.97
CA ILE A 64 -12.30 4.19 3.90
C ILE A 64 -12.49 5.50 3.12
N ALA A 65 -11.61 5.80 2.17
CA ALA A 65 -11.70 7.01 1.36
C ALA A 65 -13.01 7.08 0.55
N GLN A 66 -13.53 5.94 0.08
CA GLN A 66 -14.84 5.90 -0.58
C GLN A 66 -16.00 6.25 0.38
N GLN A 67 -15.92 5.80 1.64
CA GLN A 67 -16.93 6.16 2.65
C GLN A 67 -16.87 7.66 2.97
N GLU A 68 -15.65 8.19 3.16
CA GLU A 68 -15.43 9.61 3.46
C GLU A 68 -15.88 10.53 2.31
N GLN A 69 -15.63 10.11 1.07
CA GLN A 69 -16.15 10.80 -0.11
C GLN A 69 -17.69 10.78 -0.15
N GLY A 70 -18.31 9.65 0.22
CA GLY A 70 -19.76 9.55 0.36
C GLY A 70 -20.32 10.55 1.37
N LEU A 71 -19.71 10.64 2.55
CA LEU A 71 -20.08 11.63 3.59
C LEU A 71 -19.90 13.07 3.10
N ALA A 72 -18.78 13.38 2.44
CA ALA A 72 -18.50 14.71 1.91
C ALA A 72 -19.55 15.18 0.89
N ASN A 73 -20.17 14.24 0.18
CA ASN A 73 -21.23 14.51 -0.80
C ASN A 73 -22.65 14.50 -0.18
N GLY A 74 -22.77 14.48 1.15
CA GLY A 74 -24.06 14.47 1.86
C GLY A 74 -24.74 13.10 1.91
N GLY A 75 -24.02 12.03 1.59
CA GLY A 75 -24.48 10.65 1.78
C GLY A 75 -24.39 10.19 3.24
N ASP A 76 -24.78 8.95 3.47
CA ASP A 76 -24.68 8.29 4.78
C ASP A 76 -23.66 7.15 4.75
N VAL A 77 -23.08 6.85 5.90
CA VAL A 77 -22.08 5.78 6.09
C VAL A 77 -22.45 4.95 7.30
N ASP A 78 -22.34 3.63 7.15
CA ASP A 78 -22.38 2.72 8.30
C ASP A 78 -21.15 2.98 9.18
N MET A 79 -21.35 3.81 10.22
CA MET A 79 -20.30 4.21 11.16
C MET A 79 -19.69 3.03 11.90
N GLY A 80 -20.42 1.92 12.06
CA GLY A 80 -19.90 0.68 12.64
C GLY A 80 -18.86 0.04 11.74
N ARG A 81 -19.18 -0.16 10.46
CA ARG A 81 -18.22 -0.70 9.46
C ARG A 81 -17.05 0.25 9.24
N TYR A 82 -17.31 1.56 9.19
CA TYR A 82 -16.27 2.58 9.06
C TYR A 82 -15.26 2.49 10.21
N THR A 83 -15.74 2.50 11.45
CA THR A 83 -14.90 2.40 12.65
C THR A 83 -14.09 1.09 12.66
N GLN A 84 -14.70 -0.03 12.27
CA GLN A 84 -14.00 -1.32 12.16
C GLN A 84 -12.87 -1.28 11.12
N ALA A 85 -13.09 -0.64 9.97
CA ALA A 85 -12.06 -0.50 8.94
C ALA A 85 -10.90 0.38 9.42
N VAL A 86 -11.19 1.52 10.04
CA VAL A 86 -10.18 2.44 10.60
C VAL A 86 -9.33 1.73 11.68
N ASN A 87 -9.98 1.05 12.63
CA ASN A 87 -9.29 0.29 13.67
C ASN A 87 -8.44 -0.85 13.09
N SER A 88 -8.94 -1.50 12.03
CA SER A 88 -8.18 -2.53 11.33
C SER A 88 -6.92 -1.97 10.69
N VAL A 89 -7.01 -0.85 9.97
CA VAL A 89 -5.84 -0.16 9.39
C VAL A 89 -4.86 0.24 10.49
N GLN A 90 -5.33 0.85 11.57
CA GLN A 90 -4.48 1.24 12.69
C GLN A 90 -3.71 0.03 13.25
N GLY A 91 -4.38 -1.11 13.47
CA GLY A 91 -3.74 -2.34 13.94
C GLY A 91 -2.71 -2.92 12.96
N LEU A 92 -2.98 -2.85 11.66
CA LEU A 92 -2.04 -3.33 10.63
C LEU A 92 -0.80 -2.43 10.54
N VAL A 93 -0.99 -1.11 10.56
CA VAL A 93 0.10 -0.14 10.51
C VAL A 93 0.96 -0.21 11.78
N MET A 94 0.35 -0.37 12.97
CA MET A 94 1.10 -0.59 14.21
C MET A 94 1.99 -1.85 14.15
N LYS A 95 1.54 -2.92 13.48
CA LYS A 95 2.34 -4.15 13.28
C LYS A 95 3.47 -3.99 12.27
N LEU A 96 3.26 -3.18 11.23
CA LEU A 96 4.32 -2.81 10.29
C LEU A 96 5.39 -1.92 10.94
N GLY A 97 4.97 -1.13 11.94
CA GLY A 97 5.81 -0.18 12.65
C GLY A 97 5.59 1.24 12.13
N LEU A 98 5.59 2.20 13.05
CA LEU A 98 5.41 3.64 12.74
C LEU A 98 6.73 4.34 12.44
N GLN A 99 7.86 3.65 12.58
CA GLN A 99 9.20 4.21 12.38
C GLN A 99 9.74 3.82 11.02
N ARG A 100 10.37 4.79 10.35
CA ARG A 100 11.06 4.55 9.08
C ARG A 100 12.28 3.64 9.29
N ARG A 101 12.41 2.62 8.47
CA ARG A 101 13.60 1.76 8.38
C ARG A 101 14.45 2.20 7.19
N ALA A 102 15.73 2.48 7.44
CA ALA A 102 16.67 2.76 6.37
C ALA A 102 16.79 1.54 5.45
N LYS A 103 16.87 1.79 4.14
CA LYS A 103 17.17 0.75 3.16
C LYS A 103 18.61 0.29 3.35
N ASP A 104 18.82 -1.01 3.36
CA ASP A 104 20.16 -1.59 3.30
C ASP A 104 20.78 -1.25 1.94
N THR A 105 21.80 -0.40 1.95
CA THR A 105 22.46 0.10 0.74
C THR A 105 23.96 -0.15 0.86
N PRO A 106 24.61 -0.65 -0.21
CA PRO A 106 26.05 -0.88 -0.18
C PRO A 106 26.78 0.43 0.05
N ASP A 107 27.92 0.35 0.74
CA ASP A 107 28.80 1.51 0.87
C ASP A 107 29.33 1.95 -0.51
N LEU A 108 29.83 3.18 -0.57
CA LEU A 108 30.29 3.79 -1.83
C LEU A 108 31.37 2.93 -2.51
N ALA A 109 32.28 2.34 -1.74
CA ALA A 109 33.37 1.52 -2.27
C ALA A 109 32.84 0.21 -2.91
N SER A 110 31.84 -0.40 -2.31
CA SER A 110 31.17 -1.61 -2.81
C SER A 110 30.33 -1.29 -4.05
N PHE A 111 29.59 -0.19 -4.04
CA PHE A 111 28.84 0.29 -5.19
C PHE A 111 29.73 0.60 -6.41
N LEU A 112 30.86 1.28 -6.20
CA LEU A 112 31.81 1.58 -7.29
C LEU A 112 32.44 0.31 -7.89
N ARG A 113 32.71 -0.71 -7.06
CA ARG A 113 33.23 -2.01 -7.53
C ARG A 113 32.20 -2.73 -8.39
N GLU A 114 30.95 -2.82 -7.95
CA GLU A 114 29.88 -3.48 -8.73
C GLU A 114 29.66 -2.81 -10.10
N ARG A 115 29.71 -1.47 -10.15
CA ARG A 115 29.52 -0.73 -11.41
C ARG A 115 30.70 -0.84 -12.38
N ALA A 116 31.92 -1.12 -11.89
CA ALA A 116 33.08 -1.32 -12.75
C ALA A 116 33.08 -2.71 -13.43
N THR A 117 32.31 -3.66 -12.89
CA THR A 117 32.21 -5.04 -13.39
C THR A 117 30.98 -5.32 -14.26
N ALA A 118 30.05 -4.36 -14.37
CA ALA A 118 28.83 -4.43 -15.17
C ALA A 118 29.00 -3.69 -16.50
#